data_AF-A0A6A7LVU0-F1
#
_entry.id   AF-A0A6A7LVU0-F1
#
_cell.length_a   1.000
_cell.length_b   1.000
_cell.length_c   1.000
_cell.angle_alpha   90.00
_cell.angle_beta   90.00
_cell.angle_gamma   90.00
#
_symmetry.space_group_name_H-M   'P 1'
#
loop_
_entity.id
_entity.type
_entity.pdbx_description
1 polymer ?
#
loop_
_entity_poly.entity_id
_entity_poly.type
_entity_poly.pdbx_seq_one_letter_code
_entity_poly.pdbx_strand_id
1 'polypeptide(L)'
;MDTTLVRLVHLAVAVLWLTAAALGLWRARTLHRRKTRLRIYLLMVLGFAVGANAAVMALSPHHPENPLHLAAVVVLAVLGVIVLYVIAAYGDELAHEERVLHAMSRGHLGKGHGRVDPAHPLSAREVEVIGLLCKGLNNEEIALHLGISKNTVLTHMRNIMRKLAAPSRVDVVGWAIESGLFDASSGNVDAEVVGKLLTVRG
;
A
#
# COMPACT_ATOMS: atom_id res chain seq x y z
N MET A 1 46.36 5.35 -0.12
CA MET A 1 45.29 4.62 -0.83
C MET A 1 45.23 5.20 -2.22
N ASP A 2 45.20 4.37 -3.27
CA ASP A 2 45.32 4.86 -4.65
C ASP A 2 44.07 5.68 -5.03
N THR A 3 44.27 6.91 -5.53
CA THR A 3 43.18 7.81 -5.96
C THR A 3 42.29 7.18 -7.04
N THR A 4 42.85 6.23 -7.80
CA THR A 4 42.15 5.40 -8.77
C THR A 4 41.11 4.49 -8.10
N LEU A 5 41.45 3.89 -6.96
CA LEU A 5 40.56 3.03 -6.18
C LEU A 5 39.37 3.83 -5.61
N VAL A 6 39.64 5.02 -5.08
CA VAL A 6 38.60 5.92 -4.55
C VAL A 6 37.63 6.32 -5.65
N ARG A 7 38.13 6.72 -6.84
CA ARG A 7 37.28 7.04 -8.00
C ARG A 7 36.45 5.84 -8.47
N LEU A 8 37.03 4.64 -8.46
CA LEU A 8 36.33 3.40 -8.80
C LEU A 8 35.19 3.09 -7.82
N VAL A 9 35.39 3.30 -6.51
CA VAL A 9 34.32 3.10 -5.52
C VAL A 9 33.18 4.09 -5.74
N HIS A 10 33.49 5.37 -5.98
CA HIS A 10 32.47 6.37 -6.29
C HIS A 10 31.70 6.04 -7.58
N LEU A 11 32.40 5.59 -8.62
CA LEU A 11 31.79 5.17 -9.88
C LEU A 11 30.88 3.94 -9.67
N ALA A 12 31.33 2.95 -8.90
CA ALA A 12 30.56 1.75 -8.59
C ALA A 12 29.28 2.08 -7.79
N VAL A 13 29.38 2.96 -6.79
CA VAL A 13 28.22 3.45 -6.02
C VAL A 13 27.26 4.22 -6.93
N ALA A 14 27.76 5.07 -7.83
CA ALA A 14 26.93 5.80 -8.79
C ALA A 14 26.19 4.85 -9.76
N VAL A 15 26.86 3.81 -10.27
CA VAL A 15 26.24 2.79 -11.14
C VAL A 15 25.18 2.00 -10.38
N LEU A 16 25.43 1.63 -9.12
CA LEU A 16 24.45 0.96 -8.26
C LEU A 16 23.19 1.84 -8.06
N TRP A 17 23.37 3.14 -7.85
CA TRP A 17 22.26 4.08 -7.76
C TRP A 17 21.49 4.23 -9.06
N LEU A 18 22.17 4.34 -10.20
CA LEU A 18 21.53 4.43 -11.52
C LEU A 18 20.74 3.18 -11.87
N THR A 19 21.25 1.99 -11.53
CA THR A 19 20.56 0.72 -11.73
C THR A 19 19.35 0.57 -10.80
N ALA A 20 19.48 0.91 -9.52
CA ALA A 20 18.36 0.94 -8.57
C ALA A 20 17.29 1.96 -9.00
N ALA A 21 17.70 3.12 -9.51
CA ALA A 21 16.81 4.14 -10.07
C ALA A 21 16.06 3.61 -11.29
N ALA A 22 16.76 2.99 -12.23
CA ALA A 22 16.17 2.41 -13.44
C ALA A 22 15.17 1.28 -13.09
N LEU A 23 15.51 0.43 -12.11
CA LEU A 23 14.62 -0.61 -11.62
C LEU A 23 13.40 -0.02 -10.91
N GLY A 24 13.59 1.00 -10.08
CA GLY A 24 12.53 1.74 -9.42
C GLY A 24 11.59 2.44 -10.41
N LEU A 25 12.15 3.05 -11.46
CA LEU A 25 11.39 3.73 -12.51
C LEU A 25 10.67 2.74 -13.44
N TRP A 26 11.31 1.61 -13.78
CA TRP A 26 10.70 0.53 -14.54
C TRP A 26 9.56 -0.11 -13.75
N ARG A 27 9.77 -0.40 -12.46
CA ARG A 27 8.75 -0.93 -11.56
C ARG A 27 7.63 0.08 -11.34
N ALA A 28 7.95 1.37 -11.22
CA ALA A 28 6.97 2.45 -11.23
C ALA A 28 6.15 2.49 -12.52
N ARG A 29 6.76 2.26 -13.70
CA ARG A 29 6.05 2.21 -15.00
C ARG A 29 5.15 0.99 -15.14
N THR A 30 5.58 -0.17 -14.66
CA THR A 30 4.78 -1.42 -14.69
C THR A 30 3.68 -1.43 -13.63
N LEU A 31 3.81 -0.65 -12.55
CA LEU A 31 2.72 -0.35 -11.63
C LEU A 31 1.65 0.49 -12.36
N HIS A 32 0.52 -0.16 -12.65
CA HIS A 32 -0.66 0.39 -13.32
C HIS A 32 -1.09 1.75 -12.72
N ARG A 33 -1.67 2.63 -13.56
CA ARG A 33 -1.98 4.07 -13.36
C ARG A 33 -2.64 4.53 -12.03
N ARG A 34 -2.90 3.66 -11.04
CA ARG A 34 -3.57 3.97 -9.77
C ARG A 34 -2.66 4.10 -8.53
N LYS A 35 -1.33 3.90 -8.66
CA LYS A 35 -0.37 4.01 -7.53
C LYS A 35 0.59 5.21 -7.67
N THR A 36 0.04 6.40 -7.92
CA THR A 36 0.81 7.66 -8.08
C THR A 36 1.71 7.99 -6.89
N ARG A 37 1.33 7.59 -5.66
CA ARG A 37 2.09 7.86 -4.44
C ARG A 37 3.32 6.98 -4.28
N LEU A 38 3.26 5.71 -4.67
CA LEU A 38 4.45 4.84 -4.68
C LEU A 38 5.49 5.35 -5.68
N ARG A 39 5.03 5.93 -6.81
CA ARG A 39 5.92 6.65 -7.73
C ARG A 39 6.57 7.87 -7.07
N ILE A 40 5.82 8.66 -6.31
CA ILE A 40 6.35 9.83 -5.59
C ILE A 40 7.38 9.39 -4.53
N TYR A 41 7.10 8.36 -3.74
CA TYR A 41 8.06 7.86 -2.75
C TYR A 41 9.33 7.31 -3.40
N LEU A 42 9.20 6.55 -4.49
CA LEU A 42 10.35 6.07 -5.27
C LEU A 42 11.19 7.25 -5.79
N LEU A 43 10.54 8.31 -6.30
CA LEU A 43 11.23 9.51 -6.79
C LEU A 43 11.85 10.35 -5.66
N MET A 44 11.21 10.41 -4.49
CA MET A 44 11.66 11.20 -3.34
C MET A 44 12.85 10.53 -2.63
N VAL A 45 12.83 9.21 -2.46
CA VAL A 45 13.98 8.44 -1.94
C VAL A 45 15.15 8.50 -2.91
N LEU A 46 14.89 8.40 -4.22
CA LEU A 46 15.90 8.57 -5.25
C LEU A 46 16.52 9.98 -5.21
N GLY A 47 15.70 11.01 -5.09
CA GLY A 47 16.17 12.40 -4.97
C GLY A 47 16.99 12.66 -3.71
N PHE A 48 16.55 12.12 -2.56
CA PHE A 48 17.28 12.24 -1.29
C PHE A 48 18.63 11.55 -1.34
N ALA A 49 18.72 10.36 -1.93
CA ALA A 49 19.96 9.63 -2.08
C ALA A 49 20.99 10.34 -2.97
N VAL A 50 20.55 10.88 -4.10
CA VAL A 50 21.41 11.67 -5.00
C VAL A 50 21.87 12.95 -4.32
N GLY A 51 20.96 13.64 -3.62
CA GLY A 51 21.26 14.86 -2.87
C GLY A 51 22.22 14.64 -1.71
N ALA A 52 22.03 13.58 -0.93
CA ALA A 52 22.90 13.23 0.20
C ALA A 52 24.32 12.89 -0.27
N ASN A 53 24.47 12.16 -1.37
CA ASN A 53 25.80 11.84 -1.92
C ASN A 53 26.51 13.11 -2.43
N ALA A 54 25.79 14.01 -3.11
CA ALA A 54 26.33 15.30 -3.55
C ALA A 54 26.72 16.20 -2.36
N ALA A 55 25.92 16.21 -1.30
CA ALA A 55 26.22 16.95 -0.08
C ALA A 55 27.46 16.40 0.63
N VAL A 56 27.62 15.07 0.71
CA VAL A 56 28.82 14.43 1.28
C VAL A 56 30.09 14.73 0.48
N MET A 57 29.98 14.88 -0.85
CA MET A 57 31.10 15.38 -1.66
C MET A 57 31.41 16.86 -1.38
N ALA A 58 30.38 17.69 -1.18
CA ALA A 58 30.55 19.13 -0.96
C ALA A 58 31.04 19.49 0.46
N LEU A 59 30.64 18.72 1.48
CA LEU A 59 30.96 18.95 2.89
C LEU A 59 32.26 18.28 3.34
N SER A 60 32.90 17.44 2.51
CA SER A 60 34.25 16.91 2.75
C SER A 60 35.26 17.55 1.80
N PRO A 61 35.69 18.80 2.07
CA PRO A 61 36.60 19.52 1.20
C PRO A 61 38.03 18.95 1.17
N HIS A 62 38.44 18.07 2.09
CA HIS A 62 39.81 17.55 2.13
C HIS A 62 39.86 16.04 2.49
N HIS A 63 40.36 15.23 1.56
CA HIS A 63 40.69 13.78 1.64
C HIS A 63 39.54 12.78 1.37
N PRO A 64 39.18 12.55 0.09
CA PRO A 64 38.28 11.46 -0.33
C PRO A 64 38.85 10.05 -0.04
N GLU A 65 40.11 9.95 0.38
CA GLU A 65 40.74 8.72 0.88
C GLU A 65 40.52 8.46 2.38
N ASN A 66 39.83 9.34 3.11
CA ASN A 66 39.54 9.12 4.53
C ASN A 66 38.54 7.94 4.67
N PRO A 67 38.91 6.86 5.40
CA PRO A 67 38.03 5.71 5.57
C PRO A 67 36.68 6.06 6.22
N LEU A 68 36.62 7.13 7.01
CA LEU A 68 35.38 7.60 7.63
C LEU A 68 34.38 8.16 6.59
N HIS A 69 34.89 8.85 5.56
CA HIS A 69 34.06 9.38 4.47
C HIS A 69 33.48 8.25 3.62
N LEU A 70 34.32 7.26 3.29
CA LEU A 70 33.90 6.06 2.55
C LEU A 70 32.84 5.27 3.32
N ALA A 71 33.03 5.09 4.63
CA ALA A 71 32.06 4.44 5.50
C ALA A 71 30.71 5.19 5.53
N ALA A 72 30.74 6.53 5.62
CA ALA A 72 29.52 7.34 5.60
C ALA A 72 28.75 7.20 4.28
N VAL A 73 29.44 7.22 3.14
CA VAL A 73 28.83 7.02 1.81
C VAL A 73 28.18 5.64 1.71
N VAL A 74 28.87 4.59 2.15
CA VAL A 74 28.35 3.21 2.11
C VAL A 74 27.14 3.05 3.03
N VAL A 75 27.19 3.58 4.26
CA VAL A 75 26.08 3.49 5.23
C VAL A 75 24.84 4.21 4.71
N LEU A 76 24.99 5.44 4.18
CA LEU A 76 23.88 6.18 3.58
C LEU A 76 23.31 5.44 2.36
N ALA A 77 24.16 4.81 1.57
CA ALA A 77 23.72 4.02 0.42
C ALA A 77 22.87 2.81 0.84
N VAL A 78 23.34 2.04 1.83
CA VAL A 78 22.63 0.87 2.35
C VAL A 78 21.30 1.27 3.01
N LEU A 79 21.31 2.33 3.83
CA LEU A 79 20.09 2.85 4.45
C LEU A 79 19.05 3.28 3.40
N GLY A 80 19.47 3.96 2.34
CA GLY A 80 18.59 4.35 1.24
C GLY A 80 17.94 3.15 0.55
N VAL A 81 18.71 2.09 0.30
CA VAL A 81 18.20 0.84 -0.30
C VAL A 81 17.23 0.13 0.65
N ILE A 82 17.52 0.08 1.95
CA ILE A 82 16.64 -0.52 2.96
C ILE A 82 15.31 0.24 3.03
N VAL A 83 15.35 1.58 3.12
CA VAL A 83 14.14 2.42 3.13
C VAL A 83 13.32 2.22 1.85
N LEU A 84 13.98 2.15 0.70
CA LEU A 84 13.32 1.87 -0.58
C LEU A 84 12.63 0.50 -0.58
N TYR A 85 13.32 -0.53 -0.07
CA TYR A 85 12.77 -1.87 0.05
C TYR A 85 11.57 -1.91 0.99
N VAL A 86 11.67 -1.28 2.17
CA VAL A 86 10.59 -1.19 3.15
C VAL A 86 9.38 -0.47 2.53
N ILE A 87 9.57 0.67 1.87
CA ILE A 87 8.47 1.38 1.20
C ILE A 87 7.87 0.53 0.07
N ALA A 88 8.68 -0.19 -0.69
CA ALA A 88 8.18 -1.05 -1.76
C ALA A 88 7.46 -2.30 -1.24
N ALA A 89 7.89 -2.84 -0.09
CA ALA A 89 7.32 -4.01 0.56
C ALA A 89 6.03 -3.69 1.33
N TYR A 90 6.03 -2.61 2.11
CA TYR A 90 4.92 -2.20 2.99
C TYR A 90 4.04 -1.08 2.41
N GLY A 91 4.39 -0.52 1.25
CA GLY A 91 3.67 0.62 0.65
C GLY A 91 2.21 0.36 0.26
N ASP A 92 1.80 -0.90 0.12
CA ASP A 92 0.39 -1.26 -0.10
C ASP A 92 -0.44 -1.29 1.19
N GLU A 93 0.21 -1.45 2.34
CA GLU A 93 -0.38 -1.52 3.68
C GLU A 93 -0.56 -0.11 4.27
N LEU A 94 0.46 0.75 4.14
CA LEU A 94 0.39 2.17 4.52
C LEU A 94 -0.59 2.98 3.64
N ALA A 95 -0.79 2.60 2.37
CA ALA A 95 -1.75 3.26 1.48
C ALA A 95 -3.21 2.92 1.81
N HIS A 96 -3.46 1.93 2.66
CA HIS A 96 -4.80 1.50 3.03
C HIS A 96 -5.43 2.40 4.10
N GLU A 97 -4.68 2.72 5.14
CA GLU A 97 -5.16 3.53 6.27
C GLU A 97 -5.49 4.97 5.85
N GLU A 98 -4.63 5.60 5.05
CA GLU A 98 -4.84 6.99 4.62
C GLU A 98 -6.07 7.14 3.69
N ARG A 99 -6.43 6.09 2.94
CA ARG A 99 -7.60 6.11 2.04
C ARG A 99 -8.91 5.86 2.78
N VAL A 100 -8.89 5.01 3.80
CA VAL A 100 -10.02 4.84 4.72
C VAL A 100 -10.28 6.16 5.44
N LEU A 101 -9.23 6.78 5.98
CA LEU A 101 -9.33 8.09 6.64
C LEU A 101 -9.75 9.22 5.69
N HIS A 102 -9.21 9.28 4.46
CA HIS A 102 -9.61 10.31 3.48
C HIS A 102 -11.02 10.11 2.92
N ALA A 103 -11.49 8.88 2.77
CA ALA A 103 -12.84 8.61 2.29
C ALA A 103 -13.89 8.80 3.40
N MET A 104 -13.55 8.49 4.66
CA MET A 104 -14.32 8.92 5.84
C MET A 104 -14.39 10.45 5.94
N SER A 105 -13.28 11.14 5.65
CA SER A 105 -13.19 12.60 5.69
C SER A 105 -13.93 13.32 4.54
N ARG A 106 -14.18 12.67 3.40
CA ARG A 106 -14.85 13.27 2.23
C ARG A 106 -16.37 13.11 2.20
N GLY A 107 -17.01 12.61 3.26
CA GLY A 107 -18.47 12.54 3.33
C GLY A 107 -19.12 11.75 2.18
N HIS A 108 -18.44 10.71 1.68
CA HIS A 108 -18.96 9.84 0.60
C HIS A 108 -19.97 8.78 1.10
N LEU A 109 -20.44 8.87 2.35
CA LEU A 109 -21.58 8.09 2.89
C LEU A 109 -22.93 8.55 2.30
N GLY A 110 -22.94 8.92 1.02
CA GLY A 110 -23.97 9.80 0.49
C GLY A 110 -24.17 9.63 -1.00
N LYS A 111 -25.21 8.85 -1.32
CA LYS A 111 -25.95 8.77 -2.59
C LYS A 111 -25.54 7.61 -3.53
N GLY A 112 -26.25 6.50 -3.37
CA GLY A 112 -26.72 5.69 -4.50
C GLY A 112 -25.96 4.40 -4.84
N HIS A 113 -24.84 4.10 -4.18
CA HIS A 113 -24.03 2.91 -4.45
C HIS A 113 -24.09 1.95 -3.27
N GLY A 114 -25.01 1.00 -3.32
CA GLY A 114 -25.29 0.12 -2.17
C GLY A 114 -26.56 -0.71 -2.27
N ARG A 115 -27.24 -0.74 -3.42
CA ARG A 115 -28.26 -1.78 -3.63
C ARG A 115 -27.53 -3.03 -4.07
N VAL A 116 -27.55 -4.06 -3.22
CA VAL A 116 -27.13 -5.41 -3.62
C VAL A 116 -27.91 -5.75 -4.88
N ASP A 117 -27.21 -6.06 -5.96
CA ASP A 117 -27.85 -6.55 -7.18
C ASP A 117 -28.72 -7.77 -6.81
N PRO A 118 -30.07 -7.69 -6.95
CA PRO A 118 -30.95 -8.80 -6.61
C PRO A 118 -30.64 -10.07 -7.41
N ALA A 119 -30.04 -9.93 -8.61
CA ALA A 119 -29.63 -11.05 -9.44
C ALA A 119 -28.32 -11.72 -8.94
N HIS A 120 -27.54 -11.03 -8.11
CA HIS A 120 -26.25 -11.51 -7.60
C HIS A 120 -26.10 -11.24 -6.09
N PRO A 121 -26.81 -11.99 -5.23
CA PRO A 121 -26.73 -11.81 -3.79
C PRO A 121 -25.31 -12.04 -3.26
N LEU A 122 -25.01 -11.42 -2.13
CA LEU A 122 -23.76 -11.65 -1.41
C LEU A 122 -23.75 -13.09 -0.87
N SER A 123 -22.61 -13.76 -1.00
CA SER A 123 -22.39 -15.07 -0.38
C SER A 123 -22.00 -14.93 1.08
N ALA A 124 -22.19 -15.99 1.87
CA ALA A 124 -21.77 -16.03 3.29
C ALA A 124 -20.31 -15.62 3.48
N ARG A 125 -19.43 -16.12 2.59
CA ARG A 125 -18.00 -15.79 2.62
C ARG A 125 -17.72 -14.31 2.31
N GLU A 126 -18.48 -13.71 1.40
CA GLU A 126 -18.35 -12.28 1.10
C GLU A 126 -18.83 -11.43 2.28
N VAL A 127 -19.89 -11.83 2.96
CA VAL A 127 -20.39 -11.16 4.18
C VAL A 127 -19.36 -11.24 5.32
N GLU A 128 -18.72 -12.40 5.53
CA GLU A 128 -17.61 -12.53 6.48
C GLU A 128 -16.46 -11.57 6.17
N VAL A 129 -16.06 -11.48 4.89
CA VAL A 129 -15.00 -10.56 4.45
C VAL A 129 -15.40 -9.10 4.70
N ILE A 130 -16.67 -8.73 4.47
CA ILE A 130 -17.17 -7.38 4.78
C ILE A 130 -17.12 -7.10 6.29
N GLY A 131 -17.49 -8.07 7.13
CA GLY A 131 -17.42 -7.91 8.59
C GLY A 131 -16.00 -7.64 9.09
N LEU A 132 -15.01 -8.39 8.59
CA LEU A 132 -13.61 -8.18 8.94
C LEU A 132 -13.04 -6.89 8.37
N LEU A 133 -13.47 -6.52 7.16
CA LEU A 133 -13.16 -5.24 6.54
C LEU A 133 -13.63 -4.06 7.42
N CYS A 134 -14.85 -4.14 7.97
CA CYS A 134 -15.42 -3.09 8.82
C CYS A 134 -14.72 -2.99 10.18
N LYS A 135 -14.12 -4.10 10.66
CA LYS A 135 -13.24 -4.12 11.84
C LYS A 135 -11.86 -3.49 11.59
N GLY A 136 -11.59 -3.02 10.38
CA GLY A 136 -10.35 -2.33 10.01
C GLY A 136 -9.25 -3.25 9.50
N LEU A 137 -9.50 -4.56 9.37
CA LEU A 137 -8.48 -5.50 8.95
C LEU A 137 -8.05 -5.28 7.49
N ASN A 138 -6.78 -5.52 7.22
CA ASN A 138 -6.21 -5.52 5.89
C ASN A 138 -6.37 -6.90 5.21
N ASN A 139 -6.06 -7.02 3.92
CA ASN A 139 -6.30 -8.26 3.18
C ASN A 139 -5.45 -9.45 3.66
N GLU A 140 -4.27 -9.19 4.24
CA GLU A 140 -3.40 -10.22 4.82
C GLU A 140 -3.96 -10.70 6.15
N GLU A 141 -4.39 -9.77 7.01
CA GLU A 141 -5.05 -10.10 8.28
C GLU A 141 -6.37 -10.85 8.06
N ILE A 142 -7.19 -10.42 7.08
CA ILE A 142 -8.42 -11.13 6.68
C ILE A 142 -8.07 -12.54 6.17
N ALA A 143 -7.02 -12.66 5.36
CA ALA A 143 -6.58 -13.95 4.82
C ALA A 143 -6.16 -14.92 5.94
N LEU A 144 -5.40 -14.42 6.91
CA LEU A 144 -4.99 -15.16 8.11
C LEU A 144 -6.20 -15.57 8.94
N HIS A 145 -7.13 -14.64 9.19
CA HIS A 145 -8.30 -14.91 10.02
C HIS A 145 -9.25 -15.94 9.38
N LEU A 146 -9.33 -15.93 8.05
CA LEU A 146 -10.21 -16.82 7.30
C LEU A 146 -9.52 -18.11 6.82
N GLY A 147 -8.23 -18.29 7.07
CA GLY A 147 -7.45 -19.47 6.66
C GLY A 147 -7.33 -19.63 5.13
N ILE A 148 -7.28 -18.53 4.38
CA ILE A 148 -7.22 -18.53 2.90
C ILE A 148 -6.07 -17.66 2.39
N SER A 149 -5.79 -17.71 1.08
CA SER A 149 -4.75 -16.86 0.49
C SER A 149 -5.21 -15.39 0.37
N LYS A 150 -4.26 -14.45 0.46
CA LYS A 150 -4.48 -13.02 0.16
C LYS A 150 -5.13 -12.80 -1.22
N ASN A 151 -4.74 -13.59 -2.23
CA ASN A 151 -5.31 -13.52 -3.57
C ASN A 151 -6.79 -13.93 -3.61
N THR A 152 -7.17 -14.88 -2.76
CA THR A 152 -8.57 -15.29 -2.58
C THR A 152 -9.39 -14.15 -1.96
N VAL A 153 -8.87 -13.50 -0.92
CA VAL A 153 -9.50 -12.31 -0.31
C VAL A 153 -9.67 -11.17 -1.32
N LEU A 154 -8.64 -10.88 -2.12
CA LEU A 154 -8.71 -9.88 -3.20
C LEU A 154 -9.79 -10.21 -4.23
N THR A 155 -10.00 -11.50 -4.51
CA THR A 155 -11.04 -11.96 -5.41
C THR A 155 -12.43 -11.77 -4.81
N HIS A 156 -12.62 -12.11 -3.53
CA HIS A 156 -13.86 -11.81 -2.81
C HIS A 156 -14.15 -10.30 -2.80
N MET A 157 -13.15 -9.47 -2.48
CA MET A 157 -13.31 -8.00 -2.46
C MET A 157 -13.74 -7.45 -3.82
N ARG A 158 -13.17 -7.96 -4.92
CA ARG A 158 -13.56 -7.56 -6.28
C ARG A 158 -15.02 -7.93 -6.59
N ASN A 159 -15.44 -9.13 -6.18
CA ASN A 159 -16.83 -9.56 -6.37
C ASN A 159 -17.80 -8.74 -5.51
N ILE A 160 -17.46 -8.45 -4.25
CA ILE A 160 -18.24 -7.58 -3.36
C ILE A 160 -18.43 -6.20 -3.98
N MET A 161 -17.34 -5.54 -4.36
CA MET A 161 -17.40 -4.21 -4.95
C MET A 161 -18.24 -4.20 -6.24
N ARG A 162 -18.16 -5.25 -7.06
CA ARG A 162 -19.01 -5.39 -8.25
C ARG A 162 -20.48 -5.55 -7.88
N LYS A 163 -20.82 -6.43 -6.93
CA LYS A 163 -22.20 -6.72 -6.50
C LYS A 163 -22.88 -5.53 -5.82
N LEU A 164 -22.10 -4.70 -5.13
CA LEU A 164 -22.58 -3.49 -4.43
C LEU A 164 -22.49 -2.23 -5.30
N ALA A 165 -21.97 -2.33 -6.53
CA ALA A 165 -21.59 -1.19 -7.36
C ALA A 165 -20.71 -0.17 -6.60
N ALA A 166 -19.87 -0.66 -5.68
CA ALA A 166 -19.05 0.15 -4.80
C ALA A 166 -17.71 0.48 -5.50
N PRO A 167 -17.39 1.76 -5.75
CA PRO A 167 -16.16 2.14 -6.44
C PRO A 167 -14.89 1.98 -5.58
N SER A 168 -15.03 1.87 -4.26
CA SER A 168 -13.95 1.63 -3.32
C SER A 168 -14.38 0.74 -2.15
N ARG A 169 -13.38 0.17 -1.45
CA ARG A 169 -13.62 -0.58 -0.20
C ARG A 169 -14.26 0.26 0.90
N VAL A 170 -14.10 1.59 0.86
CA VAL A 170 -14.69 2.47 1.87
C VAL A 170 -16.19 2.62 1.61
N ASP A 171 -16.59 2.63 0.34
CA ASP A 171 -18.01 2.59 -0.01
C ASP A 171 -18.66 1.25 0.43
N VAL A 172 -17.90 0.15 0.42
CA VAL A 172 -18.35 -1.13 0.99
C VAL A 172 -18.57 -1.02 2.51
N VAL A 173 -17.66 -0.35 3.23
CA VAL A 173 -17.81 -0.10 4.68
C VAL A 173 -19.00 0.82 4.94
N GLY A 174 -19.13 1.90 4.18
CA GLY A 174 -20.27 2.82 4.26
C GLY A 174 -21.60 2.08 4.05
N TRP A 175 -21.65 1.24 3.01
CA TRP A 175 -22.81 0.38 2.76
C TRP A 175 -23.11 -0.56 3.93
N ALA A 176 -22.09 -1.21 4.52
CA ALA A 176 -22.28 -2.12 5.64
C ALA A 176 -22.87 -1.42 6.88
N ILE A 177 -22.47 -0.17 7.13
CA ILE A 177 -23.00 0.66 8.21
C ILE A 177 -24.43 1.12 7.87
N GLU A 178 -24.66 1.65 6.66
CA GLU A 178 -25.98 2.15 6.22
C GLU A 178 -27.03 1.04 6.14
N SER A 179 -26.63 -0.18 5.77
CA SER A 179 -27.52 -1.34 5.71
C SER A 179 -27.80 -1.98 7.08
N GLY A 180 -27.13 -1.51 8.14
CA GLY A 180 -27.20 -2.11 9.47
C GLY A 180 -26.47 -3.45 9.59
N LEU A 181 -25.74 -3.89 8.55
CA LEU A 181 -24.94 -5.11 8.61
C LEU A 181 -23.83 -5.01 9.65
N PHE A 182 -23.24 -3.83 9.81
CA PHE A 182 -22.20 -3.58 10.79
C PHE A 182 -22.57 -2.39 11.67
N ASP A 183 -22.64 -2.63 12.97
CA ASP A 183 -22.83 -1.57 13.95
C ASP A 183 -21.46 -1.08 14.42
N ALA A 184 -21.10 0.14 13.99
CA ALA A 184 -19.84 0.76 14.35
C ALA A 184 -19.71 1.07 15.86
N SER A 185 -20.83 1.16 16.60
CA SER A 185 -20.82 1.42 18.03
C SER A 185 -20.50 0.19 18.86
N SER A 186 -20.96 -0.99 18.43
CA SER A 186 -20.69 -2.28 19.09
C SER A 186 -19.55 -3.08 18.45
N GLY A 187 -19.10 -2.69 17.25
CA GLY A 187 -18.05 -3.38 16.49
C GLY A 187 -18.48 -4.77 15.99
N ASN A 188 -19.78 -5.01 15.91
CA ASN A 188 -20.34 -6.33 15.64
C ASN A 188 -21.15 -6.38 14.34
N VAL A 189 -21.23 -7.59 13.77
CA VAL A 189 -22.04 -7.86 12.57
C VAL A 189 -23.44 -8.30 13.01
N ASP A 190 -24.49 -7.67 12.48
CA ASP A 190 -25.87 -8.00 12.84
C ASP A 190 -26.33 -9.30 12.17
N ALA A 191 -26.55 -10.34 12.99
CA ALA A 191 -26.96 -11.67 12.54
C ALA A 191 -28.33 -11.69 11.83
N GLU A 192 -29.24 -10.79 12.19
CA GLU A 192 -30.55 -10.69 11.54
C GLU A 192 -30.41 -10.16 10.10
N VAL A 193 -29.54 -9.15 9.92
CA VAL A 193 -29.24 -8.57 8.61
C VAL A 193 -28.46 -9.56 7.74
N VAL A 194 -27.52 -10.31 8.32
CA VAL A 194 -26.83 -11.42 7.65
C VAL A 194 -27.85 -12.45 7.14
N GLY A 195 -28.79 -12.85 7.99
CA GLY A 195 -29.87 -13.77 7.62
C GLY A 195 -30.62 -13.28 6.39
N LYS A 196 -31.11 -12.03 6.42
CA LYS A 196 -31.83 -11.39 5.31
C LYS A 196 -31.03 -11.41 4.02
N LEU A 197 -29.75 -11.01 4.06
CA LEU A 197 -28.87 -10.95 2.89
C LEU A 197 -28.58 -12.32 2.27
N LEU A 198 -28.52 -13.38 3.09
CA LEU A 198 -28.29 -14.75 2.62
C LEU A 198 -29.57 -15.45 2.16
N THR A 199 -30.73 -15.01 2.65
CA THR A 199 -32.05 -15.58 2.31
C THR A 199 -32.71 -15.01 1.05
N VAL A 200 -32.13 -14.01 0.36
CA VAL A 200 -32.56 -13.56 -0.99
C VAL A 200 -32.19 -14.60 -2.07
N ARG A 201 -32.40 -15.87 -1.74
CA ARG A 201 -32.07 -17.07 -2.51
C ARG A 201 -33.33 -17.78 -3.01
N GLY A 202 -34.48 -17.10 -2.95
CA GLY A 202 -35.79 -17.57 -3.40
C GLY A 202 -36.10 -17.14 -4.81
#